data_AF-A0A522BMS6-F1
#
_entry.id   AF-A0A522BMS6-F1
#
_cell.length_a   1.000
_cell.length_b   1.000
_cell.length_c   1.000
_cell.angle_alpha   90.00
_cell.angle_beta   90.00
_cell.angle_gamma   90.00
#
_symmetry.space_group_name_H-M   'P 1'
#
loop_
_entity.id
_entity.type
_entity.pdbx_description
1 polymer ?
#
loop_
_entity_poly.entity_id
_entity_poly.type
_entity_poly.pdbx_seq_one_letter_code
_entity_poly.pdbx_strand_id
1 'polypeptide(L)' 'MDDDQLLRYSRHVLLEEWGVEAQRRVAAAHAVVIGAGGLGSPALLYLASAGVGRITVVDAVVVDH' A
#
# COMPACT_ATOMS: atom_id res chain seq x y z
N MET A 1 -13.64 -6.19 -0.52
CA MET A 1 -13.24 -6.65 0.82
C MET A 1 -13.95 -7.96 1.05
N ASP A 2 -13.26 -9.03 0.72
CA ASP A 2 -13.58 -10.37 1.20
C ASP A 2 -13.10 -10.53 2.65
N ASP A 3 -13.33 -11.71 3.21
CA ASP A 3 -12.97 -12.04 4.60
C ASP A 3 -11.45 -11.98 4.84
N ASP A 4 -10.65 -12.37 3.85
CA ASP A 4 -9.19 -12.32 3.93
C ASP A 4 -8.68 -10.87 4.01
N GLN A 5 -9.25 -9.96 3.20
CA GLN A 5 -8.94 -8.54 3.27
C GLN A 5 -9.41 -7.91 4.58
N LEU A 6 -10.59 -8.30 5.10
CA LEU A 6 -11.07 -7.82 6.40
C LEU A 6 -10.13 -8.25 7.54
N LEU A 7 -9.66 -9.50 7.52
CA LEU A 7 -8.69 -9.99 8.51
C LEU A 7 -7.35 -9.22 8.39
N ARG A 8 -6.83 -9.10 7.18
CA ARG A 8 -5.55 -8.43 6.89
C ARG A 8 -5.54 -6.96 7.30
N TYR A 9 -6.62 -6.24 7.05
CA TYR A 9 -6.73 -4.80 7.30
C TYR A 9 -7.52 -4.46 8.57
N SER A 10 -7.82 -5.45 9.41
CA SER A 10 -8.62 -5.29 10.64
C SER A 10 -8.13 -4.12 11.52
N ARG A 11 -6.81 -3.97 11.69
CA ARG A 11 -6.22 -2.87 12.47
C ARG A 11 -6.45 -1.49 11.87
N HIS A 12 -6.53 -1.35 10.54
CA HIS A 12 -6.88 -0.08 9.90
C HIS A 12 -8.39 0.17 9.98
N VAL A 13 -9.21 -0.86 9.73
CA VAL A 13 -10.67 -0.76 9.77
C VAL A 13 -11.19 -0.37 11.15
N LEU A 14 -10.51 -0.76 12.23
CA LEU A 14 -10.87 -0.38 13.60
C LEU A 14 -10.60 1.09 13.95
N LEU A 15 -9.87 1.84 13.12
CA LEU A 15 -9.63 3.28 13.34
C LEU A 15 -10.89 4.06 12.95
N GLU A 16 -11.36 4.92 13.86
CA GLU A 16 -12.61 5.69 13.72
C GLU A 16 -12.66 6.52 12.42
N GLU A 17 -11.55 7.19 12.09
CA GLU A 17 -11.40 8.03 10.88
C GLU A 17 -11.19 7.23 9.58
N TRP A 18 -11.02 5.90 9.66
CA TRP A 18 -10.68 5.05 8.51
C TRP A 18 -11.86 4.16 8.11
N GLY A 19 -12.24 3.23 9.00
CA GLY A 19 -13.32 2.29 8.75
C GLY A 19 -13.14 1.42 7.48
N VAL A 20 -14.20 0.69 7.14
CA VAL A 20 -14.23 -0.15 5.93
C VAL A 20 -14.20 0.70 4.65
N GLU A 21 -14.84 1.88 4.68
CA GLU A 21 -14.99 2.71 3.48
C GLU A 21 -13.68 3.34 3.03
N ALA A 22 -12.85 3.87 3.94
CA ALA A 22 -11.52 4.34 3.56
C ALA A 22 -10.65 3.17 3.07
N GLN A 23 -10.74 2.00 3.69
CA GLN A 23 -9.98 0.83 3.24
C GLN A 23 -10.38 0.39 1.82
N ARG A 24 -11.67 0.44 1.46
CA ARG A 24 -12.13 0.20 0.09
C ARG A 24 -11.57 1.22 -0.89
N ARG A 25 -11.53 2.50 -0.53
CA ARG A 25 -10.93 3.55 -1.36
C ARG A 25 -9.43 3.31 -1.58
N VAL A 26 -8.69 2.92 -0.54
CA VAL A 26 -7.26 2.57 -0.65
C VAL A 26 -7.08 1.33 -1.54
N ALA A 27 -7.90 0.30 -1.36
CA ALA A 27 -7.87 -0.91 -2.20
C ALA A 27 -8.22 -0.64 -3.67
N ALA A 28 -8.99 0.41 -3.97
CA ALA A 28 -9.27 0.85 -5.33
C ALA A 28 -8.21 1.82 -5.90
N ALA A 29 -7.29 2.31 -5.07
CA ALA A 29 -6.31 3.30 -5.47
C ALA A 29 -5.16 2.69 -6.28
N HIS A 30 -4.52 3.54 -7.09
CA HIS A 30 -3.29 3.25 -7.81
C HIS A 30 -2.24 4.30 -7.45
N ALA A 31 -1.09 3.84 -6.96
CA ALA A 31 0.08 4.68 -6.72
C ALA A 31 1.18 4.41 -7.75
N VAL A 32 1.86 5.47 -8.19
CA VAL A 32 3.10 5.38 -8.98
C VAL A 32 4.24 5.89 -8.10
N VAL A 33 5.26 5.05 -7.90
CA VAL A 33 6.45 5.39 -7.11
C VAL A 33 7.65 5.41 -8.05
N ILE A 34 8.33 6.55 -8.11
CA ILE A 34 9.52 6.76 -8.95
C ILE A 34 10.74 6.73 -8.03
N GLY A 35 11.61 5.75 -8.26
CA GLY A 35 12.75 5.40 -7.41
C GLY A 35 12.37 4.40 -6.32
N ALA A 36 13.10 3.30 -6.22
CA ALA A 36 12.99 2.25 -5.21
C ALA A 36 14.22 2.19 -4.28
N GLY A 37 15.01 3.28 -4.21
CA GLY A 37 16.11 3.45 -3.27
C GLY A 37 15.67 3.80 -1.84
N GLY A 38 16.49 4.57 -1.11
CA GLY A 38 16.31 4.83 0.33
C GLY A 38 14.98 5.49 0.74
N LEU A 39 14.31 6.21 -0.16
CA LEU A 39 12.98 6.78 0.08
C LEU A 39 11.85 5.89 -0.45
N GLY A 40 12.03 5.34 -1.65
CA GLY A 40 11.04 4.50 -2.31
C GLY A 40 10.79 3.19 -1.58
N SER A 41 11.86 2.51 -1.14
CA SER A 41 11.78 1.23 -0.44
C SER A 41 10.85 1.28 0.80
N PRO A 42 11.03 2.19 1.78
CA PRO A 42 10.10 2.26 2.92
C PRO A 42 8.70 2.73 2.51
N ALA A 43 8.57 3.66 1.54
CA ALA A 43 7.26 4.08 1.06
C ALA A 43 6.47 2.91 0.44
N LEU A 44 7.12 2.08 -0.37
CA LEU A 44 6.53 0.90 -1.00
C LEU A 44 6.08 -0.12 0.04
N LEU A 45 6.86 -0.34 1.10
CA LEU A 45 6.48 -1.22 2.21
C LEU A 45 5.15 -0.77 2.84
N TYR A 46 5.02 0.53 3.12
CA TYR A 46 3.80 1.07 3.72
C TYR A 46 2.62 1.14 2.76
N LEU A 47 2.82 1.49 1.48
CA LEU A 47 1.74 1.49 0.48
C LEU A 47 1.19 0.08 0.26
N ALA A 48 2.06 -0.93 0.16
CA ALA A 48 1.65 -2.32 -0.04
C ALA A 48 0.95 -2.89 1.21
N SER A 49 1.47 -2.62 2.41
CA SER A 49 0.86 -3.07 3.66
C SER A 49 -0.44 -2.34 4.01
N ALA A 50 -0.57 -1.06 3.66
CA ALA A 50 -1.83 -0.30 3.75
C ALA A 50 -2.91 -0.84 2.80
N GLY A 51 -2.51 -1.59 1.77
CA GLY A 51 -3.42 -2.26 0.85
C GLY A 51 -3.80 -1.43 -0.37
N VAL A 52 -2.89 -0.58 -0.87
CA VAL A 52 -3.08 0.09 -2.15
C VAL A 52 -3.26 -0.97 -3.25
N GLY A 53 -4.36 -0.88 -4.01
CA GLY A 53 -4.75 -1.92 -4.96
C GLY A 53 -3.76 -2.16 -6.09
N ARG A 54 -3.14 -1.09 -6.59
CA ARG A 54 -2.08 -1.17 -7.60
C ARG A 54 -0.93 -0.25 -7.24
N ILE A 55 0.29 -0.76 -7.37
CA ILE A 55 1.51 0.03 -7.22
C ILE A 55 2.36 -0.19 -8.46
N THR A 56 2.67 0.89 -9.18
CA THR A 56 3.63 0.88 -10.27
C THR A 56 4.95 1.44 -9.75
N VAL A 57 6.00 0.65 -9.81
CA VAL A 57 7.36 1.05 -9.44
C VAL A 57 8.12 1.37 -10.70
N VAL A 58 8.74 2.55 -10.75
CA VAL A 58 9.65 2.96 -11.83
C VAL A 58 11.01 3.17 -11.20
N ASP A 59 11.95 2.29 -11.49
CA ASP A 59 13.35 2.47 -11.11
C ASP A 59 14.26 2.11 -12.29
N ALA A 60 15.32 2.90 -12.47
CA ALA A 60 16.30 2.75 -13.54
C ALA A 60 17.64 2.18 -13.02
N VAL A 61 17.78 1.94 -11.72
CA VAL A 61 18.99 1.37 -11.12
C VAL A 61 18.78 -0.07 -10.65
N VAL A 62 19.87 -0.84 -10.60
CA VAL A 62 19.93 -2.17 -9.98
C VAL A 62 20.44 -2.05 -8.55
N VAL A 63 20.18 -3.06 -7.73
CA VAL A 63 20.76 -3.13 -6.38
C VAL A 63 22.24 -3.51 -6.50
N ASP A 64 23.11 -2.69 -5.91
CA ASP A 64 24.55 -2.98 -5.82
C ASP A 64 24.82 -4.08 -4.76
N HIS A 65 25.81 -4.93 -5.02
CA HIS A 65 26.25 -6.02 -4.16
C HIS A 65 27.27 -5.58 -3.10
#